data_AF-A0A8J5IXL1-F1
#
_entry.id   AF-A0A8J5IXL1-F1
#
_cell.length_a   1.000
_cell.length_b   1.000
_cell.length_c   1.000
_cell.angle_alpha   90.00
_cell.angle_beta   90.00
_cell.angle_gamma   90.00
#
_symmetry.space_group_name_H-M   'P 1'
#
loop_
_entity.id
_entity.type
_entity.pdbx_description
1 polymer ?
#
loop_
_entity_poly.entity_id
_entity_poly.type
_entity_poly.pdbx_seq_one_letter_code
_entity_poly.pdbx_strand_id
1 'polypeptide(L)'
;MKGYVFLPVKFDTHHWACLVINKIEKQLQVYDTMNKRKTAKVLKWMMAREIDEGVLQSKFKQLTIKKPRQKDGDSCGIFVCLQFWTQVSSNNPQDVAPVGLVRLRWKMLQALLDMKA
;
A
#
# COMPACT_ATOMS: atom_id res chain seq x y z
N MET A 1 7.97 -9.72 -12.61
CA MET A 1 6.99 -9.30 -11.58
C MET A 1 5.64 -10.03 -11.71
N LYS A 2 5.60 -11.37 -11.77
CA LYS A 2 4.31 -12.11 -11.93
C LYS A 2 3.58 -12.43 -10.61
N GLY A 3 4.12 -11.99 -9.46
CA GLY A 3 3.66 -12.39 -8.13
C GLY A 3 2.79 -11.37 -7.37
N TYR A 4 2.76 -10.11 -7.79
CA TYR A 4 2.11 -9.04 -7.04
C TYR A 4 1.15 -8.24 -7.91
N VAL A 5 0.04 -7.79 -7.30
CA VAL A 5 -0.84 -6.75 -7.85
C VAL A 5 -0.90 -5.61 -6.83
N PHE A 6 -0.64 -4.39 -7.29
CA PHE A 6 -0.68 -3.17 -6.49
C PHE A 6 -1.86 -2.32 -6.94
N LEU A 7 -2.76 -2.02 -6.01
CA LEU A 7 -3.94 -1.20 -6.29
C LEU A 7 -3.98 0.00 -5.34
N PRO A 8 -3.59 1.20 -5.80
CA PRO A 8 -3.83 2.42 -5.05
C PRO A 8 -5.33 2.74 -5.11
N VAL A 9 -5.91 3.09 -3.97
CA VAL A 9 -7.33 3.45 -3.84
C VAL A 9 -7.43 4.86 -3.31
N LYS A 10 -8.06 5.73 -4.09
CA LYS A 10 -8.37 7.09 -3.68
C LYS A 10 -9.69 7.10 -2.93
N PHE A 11 -9.66 7.65 -1.71
CA PHE A 11 -10.82 7.96 -0.91
C PHE A 11 -11.01 9.47 -0.90
N ASP A 12 -12.26 9.88 -1.10
CA ASP A 12 -12.64 11.28 -1.08
C ASP A 12 -11.84 12.07 -2.15
N THR A 13 -11.61 13.36 -1.93
CA THR A 13 -10.81 14.20 -2.83
C THR A 13 -9.30 14.14 -2.55
N HIS A 14 -8.86 13.70 -1.36
CA HIS A 14 -7.47 13.92 -0.89
C HIS A 14 -6.77 12.72 -0.24
N HIS A 15 -7.45 11.60 0.04
CA HIS A 15 -6.86 10.52 0.82
C HIS A 15 -6.51 9.32 -0.07
N TRP A 16 -5.31 8.76 0.12
CA TRP A 16 -4.88 7.53 -0.53
C TRP A 16 -4.67 6.42 0.48
N ALA A 17 -5.12 5.23 0.12
CA ALA A 17 -4.83 3.96 0.77
C ALA A 17 -4.53 2.92 -0.32
N CYS A 18 -4.22 1.68 0.06
CA CYS A 18 -3.95 0.67 -0.95
C CYS A 18 -4.37 -0.76 -0.59
N LEU A 19 -4.48 -1.56 -1.64
CA LEU A 19 -4.55 -3.02 -1.58
C LEU A 19 -3.32 -3.63 -2.26
N VAL A 20 -2.86 -4.75 -1.72
CA VAL A 20 -1.82 -5.59 -2.33
C VAL A 20 -2.36 -7.01 -2.42
N ILE A 21 -2.24 -7.61 -3.61
CA ILE A 21 -2.44 -9.05 -3.81
C ILE A 21 -1.06 -9.68 -3.97
N ASN A 22 -0.61 -10.43 -2.97
CA ASN A 22 0.58 -11.27 -3.06
C ASN A 22 0.13 -12.68 -3.47
N LYS A 23 0.29 -13.01 -4.75
CA LYS A 23 -0.08 -14.32 -5.32
C LYS A 23 0.89 -15.44 -4.93
N ILE A 24 2.12 -15.08 -4.54
CA ILE A 24 3.15 -16.04 -4.11
C ILE A 24 2.77 -16.61 -2.74
N GLU A 25 2.46 -15.74 -1.79
CA GLU A 25 2.10 -16.13 -0.42
C GLU A 25 0.59 -16.31 -0.21
N LYS A 26 -0.21 -16.11 -1.27
CA LYS A 26 -1.68 -16.09 -1.25
C LYS A 26 -2.23 -15.15 -0.17
N GLN A 27 -1.79 -13.89 -0.18
CA GLN A 27 -2.24 -12.86 0.77
C GLN A 27 -2.92 -11.69 0.07
N LEU A 28 -3.93 -11.15 0.74
CA LEU A 28 -4.55 -9.87 0.43
C LEU A 28 -4.24 -8.91 1.57
N GLN A 29 -3.59 -7.80 1.29
CA GLN A 29 -3.24 -6.80 2.29
C GLN A 29 -3.99 -5.51 2.01
N VAL A 30 -4.56 -4.91 3.05
CA VAL A 30 -5.08 -3.54 3.03
C VAL A 30 -4.22 -2.65 3.90
N TYR A 31 -3.98 -1.42 3.46
CA TYR A 31 -3.21 -0.44 4.20
C TYR A 31 -3.81 0.96 4.07
N ASP A 32 -4.20 1.53 5.21
CA ASP A 32 -4.61 2.92 5.38
C ASP A 32 -3.74 3.55 6.46
N THR A 33 -2.97 4.56 6.07
CA THR A 33 -1.97 5.24 6.87
C THR A 33 -2.56 6.13 7.95
N MET A 34 -3.76 6.66 7.72
CA MET A 34 -4.52 7.46 8.66
C MET A 34 -5.35 6.57 9.60
N ASN A 35 -5.65 5.33 9.16
CA ASN A 35 -6.47 4.35 9.85
C ASN A 35 -7.85 4.93 10.22
N LYS A 36 -8.49 5.59 9.26
CA LYS A 36 -9.83 6.13 9.43
C LYS A 36 -10.82 4.97 9.46
N ARG A 37 -11.69 4.92 10.48
CA ARG A 37 -12.67 3.82 10.66
C ARG A 37 -13.52 3.54 9.41
N LYS A 38 -13.97 4.59 8.72
CA LYS A 38 -14.78 4.47 7.49
C LYS A 38 -13.97 3.83 6.35
N THR A 39 -12.79 4.37 6.05
CA THR A 39 -11.86 3.85 5.03
C THR A 39 -11.50 2.40 5.28
N ALA A 40 -11.10 2.06 6.51
CA ALA A 40 -10.75 0.69 6.88
C ALA A 40 -11.92 -0.29 6.68
N LYS A 41 -13.17 0.12 6.94
CA LYS A 41 -14.35 -0.71 6.71
C LYS A 41 -14.56 -0.97 5.22
N VAL A 42 -14.45 0.07 4.38
CA VAL A 42 -14.60 -0.05 2.92
C VAL A 42 -13.53 -0.95 2.33
N LEU A 43 -12.26 -0.74 2.70
CA LEU A 43 -11.15 -1.56 2.22
C LEU A 43 -11.31 -3.04 2.58
N LYS A 44 -11.72 -3.34 3.82
CA LYS A 44 -11.97 -4.73 4.26
C LYS A 44 -13.13 -5.36 3.51
N TRP A 45 -14.18 -4.60 3.25
CA TRP A 45 -15.32 -5.07 2.46
C TRP A 45 -14.91 -5.37 1.01
N MET A 46 -14.19 -4.45 0.36
CA MET A 46 -13.66 -4.65 -1.00
C MET A 46 -12.74 -5.87 -1.07
N MET A 47 -11.83 -6.01 -0.10
CA MET A 47 -10.91 -7.14 -0.01
C MET A 47 -11.67 -8.47 0.05
N ALA A 48 -12.67 -8.59 0.93
CA ALA A 48 -13.38 -9.85 1.14
C ALA A 48 -14.40 -10.18 0.04
N ARG A 49 -15.19 -9.20 -0.42
CA ARG A 49 -16.31 -9.45 -1.33
C ARG A 49 -15.89 -9.35 -2.79
N GLU A 50 -15.31 -8.22 -3.17
CA GLU A 50 -15.00 -7.94 -4.57
C GLU A 50 -13.79 -8.75 -5.03
N ILE A 51 -12.73 -8.80 -4.21
CA ILE A 51 -11.47 -9.40 -4.62
C ILE A 51 -11.42 -10.90 -4.28
N ASP A 52 -11.56 -11.27 -3.01
CA ASP A 52 -11.38 -12.66 -2.56
C ASP A 52 -12.48 -13.58 -3.12
N GLU A 53 -13.75 -13.23 -2.88
CA GLU A 53 -14.91 -14.01 -3.35
C GLU A 53 -15.23 -13.79 -4.83
N GLY A 54 -15.18 -12.55 -5.32
CA GLY A 54 -15.57 -12.21 -6.68
C GLY A 54 -14.53 -12.58 -7.74
N VAL A 55 -13.35 -11.96 -7.66
CA VAL A 55 -12.32 -12.05 -8.71
C VAL A 55 -11.40 -13.26 -8.55
N LEU A 56 -10.87 -13.49 -7.34
CA LEU A 56 -9.89 -14.54 -7.10
C LEU A 56 -10.54 -15.91 -6.87
N GLN A 57 -11.76 -15.93 -6.33
CA GLN A 57 -12.54 -17.15 -6.01
C GLN A 57 -11.71 -18.18 -5.23
N SER A 58 -10.79 -17.70 -4.39
CA SER A 58 -9.80 -18.50 -3.69
C SER A 58 -9.57 -17.85 -2.34
N LYS A 59 -9.50 -18.62 -1.26
CA LYS A 59 -9.39 -18.11 0.13
C LYS A 59 -7.99 -17.54 0.43
N PHE A 60 -7.69 -16.33 -0.02
CA PHE A 60 -6.43 -15.67 0.30
C PHE A 60 -6.44 -15.24 1.77
N LYS A 61 -5.26 -15.24 2.40
CA LYS A 61 -5.11 -14.73 3.76
C LYS A 61 -5.26 -13.21 3.76
N GLN A 62 -6.30 -12.73 4.43
CA GLN A 62 -6.60 -11.31 4.54
C GLN A 62 -5.81 -10.65 5.69
N LEU A 63 -5.10 -9.57 5.39
CA LEU A 63 -4.21 -8.86 6.31
C LEU A 63 -4.52 -7.36 6.33
N THR A 64 -4.51 -6.77 7.52
CA THR A 64 -4.57 -5.32 7.69
C THR A 64 -3.23 -4.82 8.18
N ILE A 65 -2.53 -4.08 7.34
CA ILE A 65 -1.27 -3.44 7.68
C ILE A 65 -1.58 -2.21 8.54
N LYS A 66 -0.97 -2.14 9.73
CA LYS A 66 -1.26 -1.09 10.73
C LYS A 66 -0.15 -0.06 10.87
N LYS A 67 1.02 -0.33 10.32
CA LYS A 67 2.22 0.49 10.45
C LYS A 67 3.00 0.51 9.12
N PRO A 68 3.73 1.60 8.86
CA PRO A 68 3.78 2.84 9.66
C PRO A 68 2.47 3.66 9.60
N ARG A 69 2.33 4.69 10.43
CA ARG A 69 1.18 5.62 10.38
C ARG A 69 1.68 6.99 9.97
N GLN A 70 0.95 7.66 9.10
CA GLN A 70 1.26 9.05 8.79
C GLN A 70 0.90 9.95 9.97
N LYS A 71 1.65 11.02 10.14
CA LYS A 71 1.40 12.05 11.16
C LYS A 71 0.98 13.39 10.56
N ASP A 72 1.12 13.54 9.25
CA ASP A 72 0.73 14.71 8.47
C ASP A 72 -0.59 14.47 7.70
N GLY A 73 -1.03 15.49 6.96
CA GLY A 73 -2.27 15.47 6.17
C GLY A 73 -2.07 15.05 4.71
N ASP A 74 -0.84 14.97 4.22
CA ASP A 74 -0.52 14.99 2.79
C ASP A 74 0.46 13.88 2.34
N SER A 75 1.06 13.12 3.25
CA SER A 75 1.98 12.05 2.86
C SER A 75 1.32 10.71 2.51
N CYS A 76 -0.01 10.60 2.51
CA CYS A 76 -0.72 9.31 2.29
C CYS A 76 -0.28 8.59 1.01
N GLY A 77 -0.10 9.32 -0.10
CA GLY A 77 0.41 8.74 -1.34
C GLY A 77 1.83 8.19 -1.22
N ILE A 78 2.71 8.87 -0.48
CA ILE A 78 4.10 8.41 -0.26
C ILE A 78 4.11 7.12 0.55
N PHE A 79 3.30 7.03 1.59
CA PHE A 79 3.19 5.81 2.37
C PHE A 79 2.59 4.65 1.56
N VAL A 80 1.63 4.91 0.66
CA VAL A 80 1.10 3.91 -0.27
C VAL A 80 2.20 3.38 -1.20
N CYS A 81 2.99 4.27 -1.80
CA CYS A 81 4.14 3.89 -2.62
C CYS A 81 5.18 3.09 -1.82
N LEU A 82 5.46 3.49 -0.57
CA LEU A 82 6.36 2.75 0.31
C LEU A 82 5.83 1.34 0.60
N GLN A 83 4.54 1.20 0.87
CA GLN A 83 3.92 -0.10 1.08
C GLN A 83 4.04 -1.01 -0.14
N PHE A 84 3.98 -0.47 -1.36
CA PHE A 84 4.23 -1.27 -2.57
C PHE A 84 5.69 -1.67 -2.68
N TRP A 85 6.61 -0.73 -2.44
CA TRP A 85 8.05 -0.99 -2.48
C TRP A 85 8.45 -2.09 -1.49
N THR A 86 7.89 -2.11 -0.28
CA THR A 86 8.22 -3.13 0.74
C THR A 86 7.87 -4.56 0.30
N GLN A 87 6.94 -4.74 -0.64
CA GLN A 87 6.56 -6.06 -1.12
C GLN A 87 7.56 -6.66 -2.11
N VAL A 88 8.32 -5.82 -2.80
CA VAL A 88 9.18 -6.26 -3.92
C VAL A 88 10.66 -6.02 -3.69
N SER A 89 11.03 -5.33 -2.61
CA SER A 89 12.44 -5.07 -2.30
C SER A 89 12.68 -5.08 -0.80
N SER A 90 13.71 -5.81 -0.37
CA SER A 90 14.27 -5.71 0.98
C SER A 90 15.03 -4.40 1.22
N ASN A 91 15.45 -3.70 0.16
CA ASN A 91 16.22 -2.45 0.23
C ASN A 91 15.33 -1.19 0.27
N ASN A 92 14.11 -1.30 0.80
CA ASN A 92 13.18 -0.18 0.89
C ASN A 92 13.53 0.74 2.08
N PRO A 93 13.37 2.08 1.97
CA PRO A 93 13.73 2.98 3.05
C PRO A 93 12.73 2.87 4.23
N GLN A 94 13.25 2.88 5.47
CA GLN A 94 12.43 2.72 6.68
C GLN A 94 12.14 4.04 7.43
N ASP A 95 12.88 5.10 7.13
CA ASP A 95 12.75 6.38 7.83
C ASP A 95 11.53 7.16 7.34
N VAL A 96 10.48 7.12 8.15
CA VAL A 96 9.21 7.81 7.94
C VAL A 96 9.00 8.97 8.94
N ALA A 97 10.05 9.45 9.59
CA ALA A 97 10.01 10.71 10.33
C ALA A 97 9.80 11.88 9.34
N PRO A 98 9.38 13.08 9.79
CA PRO A 98 9.11 14.20 8.87
C PRO A 98 10.27 14.52 7.90
N VAL A 99 11.51 14.60 8.39
CA VAL A 99 12.71 14.76 7.55
C VAL A 99 12.96 13.54 6.67
N GLY A 100 12.72 12.34 7.22
CA GLY A 100 12.79 11.07 6.51
C GLY A 100 11.85 11.00 5.32
N LEU A 101 10.62 11.51 5.43
CA LEU A 101 9.63 11.55 4.36
C LEU A 101 10.05 12.44 3.19
N VAL A 102 10.78 13.53 3.43
CA VAL A 102 11.36 14.34 2.35
C VAL A 102 12.41 13.51 1.61
N ARG A 103 13.32 12.85 2.33
CA ARG A 103 14.34 11.97 1.73
C ARG A 103 13.71 10.77 1.00
N LEU A 104 12.63 10.22 1.53
CA LEU A 104 11.89 9.10 0.94
C LEU A 104 11.36 9.45 -0.45
N ARG A 105 10.78 10.66 -0.62
CA ARG A 105 10.32 11.15 -1.92
C ARG A 105 11.45 11.15 -2.95
N TRP A 106 12.62 11.66 -2.58
CA TRP A 106 13.80 11.68 -3.47
C TRP A 106 14.33 10.28 -3.78
N LYS A 107 14.35 9.38 -2.79
CA LYS A 107 14.74 7.98 -3.02
C LYS A 107 13.78 7.26 -3.96
N MET A 108 12.48 7.52 -3.87
CA MET A 108 11.49 7.00 -4.81
C MET A 108 11.72 7.55 -6.22
N LEU A 109 11.94 8.86 -6.35
CA LEU A 109 12.25 9.46 -7.64
C LEU A 109 13.51 8.85 -8.26
N GLN A 110 14.60 8.75 -7.49
CA GLN A 110 15.85 8.14 -7.95
C GLN A 110 15.63 6.70 -8.41
N ALA A 111 14.92 5.89 -7.62
CA ALA A 111 14.63 4.51 -8.00
C ALA A 111 13.82 4.43 -9.30
N LEU A 112 12.86 5.33 -9.52
CA LEU A 112 12.09 5.40 -10.77
C LEU A 112 12.95 5.83 -11.96
N LEU A 113 13.91 6.74 -11.77
CA LEU A 113 14.83 7.18 -12.81
C LEU A 113 15.86 6.09 -13.18
N ASP A 114 16.26 5.27 -12.21
CA ASP A 114 17.21 4.17 -12.42
C ASP A 114 16.54 2.93 -13.05
N MET A 115 15.20 2.89 -13.12
CA MET A 115 14.49 1.83 -13.81
C MET A 115 14.70 1.98 -15.32
N LYS A 116 15.34 0.98 -15.93
CA LYS A 116 15.42 0.86 -17.39
C LYS A 116 14.01 0.67 -17.95
N ALA A 117 13.66 1.48 -18.96
CA ALA A 117 12.41 1.40 -19.71
C ALA A 117 12.25 0.03 -20.42
#